data_AF-A0A162J5G7-F1
#
_entry.id   AF-A0A162J5G7-F1
#
_cell.length_a   1.000
_cell.length_b   1.000
_cell.length_c   1.000
_cell.angle_alpha   90.00
_cell.angle_beta   90.00
_cell.angle_gamma   90.00
#
_symmetry.space_group_name_H-M   'P 1'
#
loop_
_entity.id
_entity.type
_entity.pdbx_description
1 polymer ?
#
loop_
_entity_poly.entity_id
_entity_poly.type
_entity_poly.pdbx_seq_one_letter_code
_entity_poly.pdbx_strand_id
1 'polypeptide(L)'
;MDKFWDYFSSEQKFNLFLGEEYCAYDQSPSRKELAAFLLDKLPESLRHRIRNKESLSEISQDLLDLAIFSRSNLIKTVEEFLKNISLDFSCYASILENKRFQSIISMNLFLPLEREFHEKLHPIFPFSESEKEKTNKLAFYRILGCMTQGDKVFLTSQDIKKLKILSFYQSFWSQLRKELMERPTILLGMDLENTDVQEILGFLLEEIHYEKQAVYLVTSSSILSSKVANFINKYDIKLLTKNMDSFQENFNKKVVDVQKQFVR
;
A
#
# COMPACT_ATOMS: atom_id res chain seq x y z
N MET A 1 16.73 -10.10 -20.97
CA MET A 1 17.15 -10.44 -19.59
C MET A 1 17.13 -9.18 -18.76
N ASP A 2 16.41 -9.20 -17.65
CA ASP A 2 16.19 -8.04 -16.79
C ASP A 2 17.41 -7.76 -15.91
N LYS A 3 18.13 -6.68 -16.21
CA LYS A 3 19.36 -6.28 -15.50
C LYS A 3 19.11 -5.66 -14.13
N PHE A 4 17.86 -5.31 -13.76
CA PHE A 4 17.60 -4.60 -12.51
C PHE A 4 18.18 -5.34 -11.30
N TRP A 5 17.89 -6.64 -11.22
CA TRP A 5 18.35 -7.47 -10.12
C TRP A 5 19.85 -7.77 -10.15
N ASP A 6 20.51 -7.50 -11.28
CA ASP A 6 21.93 -7.75 -11.49
C ASP A 6 22.77 -6.55 -11.05
N TYR A 7 22.15 -5.37 -10.88
CA TYR A 7 22.80 -4.20 -10.25
C TYR A 7 22.99 -4.35 -8.73
N PHE A 8 22.38 -5.37 -8.12
CA PHE A 8 22.42 -5.58 -6.68
C PHE A 8 23.00 -6.95 -6.35
N SER A 9 23.80 -7.01 -5.28
CA SER A 9 24.27 -8.29 -4.75
C SER A 9 23.11 -9.23 -4.43
N SER A 10 23.33 -10.56 -4.50
CA SER A 10 22.31 -11.56 -4.15
C SER A 10 21.73 -11.35 -2.74
N GLU A 11 22.56 -10.85 -1.82
CA GLU A 11 22.20 -10.59 -0.43
C GLU A 11 21.43 -9.29 -0.20
N GLN A 12 21.44 -8.36 -1.16
CA GLN A 12 20.72 -7.09 -1.03
C GLN A 12 19.23 -7.36 -0.77
N LYS A 13 18.76 -6.82 0.35
CA LYS A 13 17.36 -6.84 0.77
C LYS A 13 16.63 -5.58 0.33
N PHE A 14 15.32 -5.71 0.17
CA PHE A 14 14.42 -4.64 -0.27
C PHE A 14 13.18 -4.58 0.61
N ASN A 15 12.57 -3.41 0.65
CA ASN A 15 11.17 -3.24 1.03
C ASN A 15 10.31 -3.30 -0.23
N LEU A 16 9.11 -3.87 -0.13
CA LEU A 16 8.13 -3.86 -1.21
C LEU A 16 6.90 -3.07 -0.78
N PHE A 17 6.60 -1.99 -1.47
CA PHE A 17 5.37 -1.22 -1.27
C PHE A 17 4.39 -1.56 -2.40
N LEU A 18 3.34 -2.30 -2.04
CA LEU A 18 2.25 -2.68 -2.93
C LEU A 18 1.22 -1.56 -3.03
N GLY A 19 0.95 -1.12 -4.26
CA GLY A 19 -0.09 -0.17 -4.59
C GLY A 19 -1.36 -0.83 -5.14
N GLU A 20 -2.32 0.00 -5.53
CA GLU A 20 -3.66 -0.44 -5.95
C GLU A 20 -3.74 -1.11 -7.32
N GLU A 21 -2.76 -0.95 -8.22
CA GLU A 21 -2.83 -1.70 -9.48
C GLU A 21 -2.68 -3.22 -9.24
N TYR A 22 -2.13 -3.62 -8.09
CA TYR A 22 -2.07 -5.02 -7.67
C TYR A 22 -3.46 -5.61 -7.36
N CYS A 23 -4.47 -4.75 -7.11
CA CYS A 23 -5.86 -5.16 -6.93
C CYS A 23 -6.40 -5.98 -8.10
N ALA A 24 -5.94 -5.71 -9.33
CA ALA A 24 -6.33 -6.47 -10.51
C ALA A 24 -5.86 -7.94 -10.48
N TYR A 25 -4.77 -8.23 -9.76
CA TYR A 25 -4.20 -9.58 -9.63
C TYR A 25 -4.83 -10.35 -8.48
N ASP A 26 -5.20 -9.66 -7.40
CA ASP A 26 -5.79 -10.27 -6.21
C ASP A 26 -7.31 -10.17 -6.14
N GLN A 27 -7.93 -9.58 -7.16
CA GLN A 27 -9.37 -9.36 -7.29
C GLN A 27 -9.97 -8.54 -6.14
N SER A 28 -9.14 -7.87 -5.33
CA SER A 28 -9.62 -6.92 -4.33
C SER A 28 -10.10 -5.63 -4.99
N PRO A 29 -11.00 -4.87 -4.35
CA PRO A 29 -11.39 -3.58 -4.88
C PRO A 29 -10.28 -2.55 -4.81
N SER A 30 -10.29 -1.64 -5.76
CA SER A 30 -9.55 -0.39 -5.69
C SER A 30 -10.27 0.64 -4.82
N ARG A 31 -9.54 1.67 -4.38
CA ARG A 31 -10.16 2.82 -3.69
C ARG A 31 -11.07 3.60 -4.63
N LYS A 32 -10.76 3.62 -5.93
CA LYS A 32 -11.58 4.25 -6.97
C LYS A 32 -12.95 3.58 -7.08
N GLU A 33 -13.01 2.25 -7.07
CA GLU A 33 -14.29 1.52 -7.08
C GLU A 33 -15.10 1.77 -5.82
N LEU A 34 -14.47 1.76 -4.64
CA LEU A 34 -15.17 2.11 -3.40
C LEU A 34 -15.67 3.56 -3.42
N ALA A 35 -14.86 4.51 -3.90
CA ALA A 35 -15.24 5.91 -4.03
C ALA A 35 -16.48 6.08 -4.91
N ALA A 36 -16.49 5.43 -6.09
CA ALA A 36 -17.64 5.42 -6.99
C ALA A 36 -18.90 4.81 -6.32
N PHE A 37 -18.74 3.66 -5.66
CA PHE A 37 -19.83 3.01 -4.93
C PHE A 37 -20.43 3.90 -3.84
N LEU A 38 -19.59 4.60 -3.07
CA LEU A 38 -20.04 5.53 -2.03
C LEU A 38 -20.75 6.76 -2.63
N LEU A 39 -20.23 7.30 -3.74
CA LEU A 39 -20.86 8.42 -4.44
C LEU A 39 -22.26 8.09 -4.97
N ASP A 40 -22.49 6.85 -5.38
CA ASP A 40 -23.82 6.40 -5.84
C ASP A 40 -24.86 6.31 -4.72
N LYS A 41 -24.42 6.31 -3.45
CA LYS A 41 -25.33 6.41 -2.29
C LYS A 41 -25.76 7.83 -1.99
N LEU A 42 -25.12 8.85 -2.58
CA LEU A 42 -25.53 10.24 -2.39
C LEU A 42 -26.79 10.57 -3.20
N PRO A 43 -27.78 11.25 -2.58
CA PRO A 43 -28.83 11.92 -3.32
C PRO A 43 -28.24 12.88 -4.37
N GLU A 44 -28.81 12.89 -5.57
CA GLU A 44 -28.31 13.71 -6.68
C GLU A 44 -28.19 15.20 -6.31
N SER A 45 -29.16 15.69 -5.52
CA SER A 45 -29.18 17.06 -5.01
C SER A 45 -27.97 17.43 -4.14
N LEU A 46 -27.24 16.47 -3.58
CA LEU A 46 -26.09 16.70 -2.70
C LEU A 46 -24.74 16.44 -3.38
N ARG A 47 -24.73 15.90 -4.62
CA ARG A 47 -23.49 15.57 -5.35
C ARG A 47 -22.58 16.77 -5.62
N HIS A 48 -23.13 17.97 -5.70
CA HIS A 48 -22.37 19.21 -5.90
C HIS A 48 -21.60 19.65 -4.64
N ARG A 49 -21.91 19.07 -3.47
CA ARG A 49 -21.25 19.38 -2.19
C ARG A 49 -19.99 18.55 -1.95
N ILE A 50 -19.77 17.51 -2.76
CA ILE A 50 -18.54 16.71 -2.70
C ILE A 50 -17.40 17.53 -3.30
N ARG A 51 -16.38 17.80 -2.48
CA ARG A 51 -15.27 18.69 -2.81
C ARG A 51 -14.30 18.06 -3.80
N ASN A 52 -13.92 16.81 -3.54
CA ASN A 52 -12.96 16.07 -4.34
C ASN A 52 -13.49 14.67 -4.61
N LYS A 53 -13.86 14.41 -5.87
CA LYS A 53 -14.44 13.13 -6.29
C LYS A 53 -13.39 12.07 -6.62
N GLU A 54 -12.11 12.40 -6.53
CA GLU A 54 -10.99 11.49 -6.84
C GLU A 54 -10.32 10.93 -5.57
N SER A 55 -10.58 11.53 -4.40
CA SER A 55 -10.04 11.07 -3.11
C SER A 55 -11.12 10.29 -2.35
N LEU A 56 -10.85 9.01 -2.08
CA LEU A 56 -11.71 8.21 -1.21
C LEU A 56 -11.79 8.83 0.18
N SER A 57 -10.69 9.39 0.68
CA SER A 57 -10.67 9.94 2.04
C SER A 57 -11.50 11.21 2.20
N GLU A 58 -11.48 12.08 1.19
CA GLU A 58 -12.32 13.28 1.15
C GLU A 58 -13.79 12.94 0.92
N ILE A 59 -14.12 12.03 -0.01
CA ILE A 59 -15.51 11.56 -0.22
C ILE A 59 -16.07 11.00 1.08
N SER A 60 -15.30 10.12 1.74
CA SER A 60 -15.69 9.51 3.00
C SER A 60 -15.91 10.55 4.10
N GLN A 61 -15.10 11.61 4.14
CA GLN A 61 -15.28 12.71 5.08
C GLN A 61 -16.53 13.54 4.77
N ASP A 62 -16.73 13.91 3.51
CA ASP A 62 -17.89 14.70 3.07
C ASP A 62 -19.21 13.98 3.37
N LEU A 63 -19.24 12.65 3.25
CA LEU A 63 -20.39 11.83 3.63
C LEU A 63 -20.73 11.91 5.13
N LEU A 64 -19.72 12.03 6.00
CA LEU A 64 -19.92 12.25 7.43
C LEU A 64 -20.35 13.70 7.71
N ASP A 65 -19.68 14.67 7.10
CA ASP A 65 -19.94 16.10 7.30
C ASP A 65 -21.37 16.49 6.84
N LEU A 66 -21.86 15.84 5.79
CA LEU A 66 -23.23 16.01 5.28
C LEU A 66 -24.28 15.18 6.06
N ALA A 67 -23.87 14.47 7.10
CA ALA A 67 -24.72 13.56 7.89
C ALA A 67 -25.44 12.50 7.04
N ILE A 68 -24.87 12.12 5.89
CA ILE A 68 -25.36 11.00 5.06
C ILE A 68 -25.10 9.68 5.79
N PHE A 69 -23.92 9.57 6.40
CA PHE A 69 -23.54 8.44 7.23
C PHE A 69 -23.08 8.89 8.62
N SER A 70 -23.36 8.05 9.62
CA SER A 70 -22.50 7.98 10.80
C SER A 70 -21.24 7.19 10.47
N ARG A 71 -20.18 7.31 11.28
CA ARG A 71 -18.97 6.48 11.10
C ARG A 71 -19.29 4.98 11.07
N SER A 72 -20.14 4.51 11.99
CA SER A 72 -20.53 3.10 12.04
C SER A 72 -21.31 2.65 10.79
N ASN A 73 -22.18 3.51 10.24
CA ASN A 73 -22.90 3.20 9.01
C ASN A 73 -21.96 3.19 7.80
N LEU A 74 -21.01 4.12 7.72
CA LEU A 74 -19.99 4.13 6.66
C LEU A 74 -19.18 2.83 6.65
N ILE A 75 -18.70 2.38 7.80
CA ILE A 75 -17.94 1.12 7.91
C ILE A 75 -18.81 -0.07 7.46
N LYS A 76 -20.05 -0.18 7.93
CA LYS A 76 -20.98 -1.24 7.50
C LYS A 76 -21.24 -1.21 6.00
N THR A 77 -21.40 -0.04 5.41
CA THR A 77 -21.60 0.12 3.96
C THR A 77 -20.37 -0.33 3.18
N VAL A 78 -19.16 -0.07 3.69
CA VAL A 78 -17.91 -0.58 3.08
C VAL A 78 -17.79 -2.09 3.28
N GLU A 79 -18.15 -2.65 4.43
CA GLU A 79 -18.18 -4.10 4.65
C GLU A 79 -19.19 -4.79 3.70
N GLU A 80 -20.35 -4.18 3.45
CA GLU A 80 -21.34 -4.66 2.50
C GLU A 80 -20.82 -4.68 1.06
N PHE A 81 -20.05 -3.66 0.67
CA PHE A 81 -19.38 -3.63 -0.63
C PHE A 81 -18.48 -4.86 -0.84
N LEU A 82 -17.88 -5.40 0.23
CA LEU A 82 -16.98 -6.54 0.18
C LEU A 82 -17.65 -7.91 0.20
N LYS A 83 -18.94 -8.02 0.59
CA LYS A 83 -19.60 -9.30 0.93
C LYS A 83 -19.60 -10.36 -0.18
N ASN A 84 -19.42 -9.97 -1.44
CA ASN A 84 -19.48 -10.87 -2.59
C ASN A 84 -18.18 -10.93 -3.39
N ILE A 85 -17.08 -10.43 -2.83
CA ILE A 85 -15.80 -10.38 -3.52
C ILE A 85 -14.98 -11.62 -3.16
N SER A 86 -14.62 -12.39 -4.19
CA SER A 86 -13.70 -13.51 -4.06
C SER A 86 -12.29 -13.00 -4.30
N LEU A 87 -11.44 -13.07 -3.28
CA LEU A 87 -10.04 -12.65 -3.37
C LEU A 87 -9.17 -13.78 -3.91
N ASP A 88 -8.14 -13.43 -4.67
CA ASP A 88 -7.11 -14.34 -5.17
C ASP A 88 -5.76 -14.02 -4.54
N PHE A 89 -5.23 -14.93 -3.75
CA PHE A 89 -3.96 -14.74 -3.05
C PHE A 89 -2.75 -15.33 -3.81
N SER A 90 -2.97 -15.99 -4.95
CA SER A 90 -1.94 -16.72 -5.68
C SER A 90 -0.80 -15.82 -6.16
N CYS A 91 -1.11 -14.58 -6.52
CA CYS A 91 -0.14 -13.59 -7.00
C CYS A 91 0.90 -13.17 -5.94
N TYR A 92 0.68 -13.49 -4.66
CA TYR A 92 1.60 -13.18 -3.56
C TYR A 92 2.59 -14.29 -3.23
N ALA A 93 2.37 -15.53 -3.69
CA ALA A 93 3.21 -16.67 -3.31
C ALA A 93 4.69 -16.41 -3.58
N SER A 94 5.03 -15.93 -4.78
CA SER A 94 6.42 -15.67 -5.17
C SER A 94 7.02 -14.43 -4.52
N ILE A 95 6.20 -13.45 -4.10
CA ILE A 95 6.66 -12.35 -3.25
C ILE A 95 7.06 -12.90 -1.88
N LEU A 96 6.18 -13.70 -1.26
CA LEU A 96 6.38 -14.21 0.09
C LEU A 96 7.51 -15.25 0.18
N GLU A 97 7.81 -15.96 -0.91
CA GLU A 97 8.92 -16.91 -0.97
C GLU A 97 10.26 -16.25 -1.31
N ASN A 98 10.25 -15.01 -1.81
CA ASN A 98 11.45 -14.30 -2.16
C ASN A 98 12.14 -13.72 -0.92
N LYS A 99 13.21 -14.40 -0.49
CA LYS A 99 14.04 -14.03 0.67
C LYS A 99 14.74 -12.67 0.56
N ARG A 100 14.64 -11.97 -0.57
CA ARG A 100 15.18 -10.61 -0.71
C ARG A 100 14.25 -9.54 -0.15
N PHE A 101 12.99 -9.85 0.12
CA PHE A 101 12.10 -8.92 0.81
C PHE A 101 12.25 -9.03 2.32
N GLN A 102 12.42 -7.87 2.97
CA GLN A 102 12.48 -7.76 4.43
C GLN A 102 11.20 -7.16 5.02
N SER A 103 10.49 -6.38 4.23
CA SER A 103 9.17 -5.86 4.60
C SER A 103 8.26 -5.73 3.38
N ILE A 104 6.96 -5.86 3.64
CA ILE A 104 5.89 -5.50 2.72
C ILE A 104 5.12 -4.34 3.34
N ILE A 105 4.78 -3.35 2.52
CA ILE A 105 4.03 -2.15 2.92
C ILE A 105 2.80 -2.07 2.03
N SER A 106 1.63 -1.81 2.62
CA SER A 106 0.39 -1.70 1.87
C SER A 106 -0.55 -0.65 2.46
N MET A 107 -1.32 -0.03 1.57
CA MET A 107 -2.47 0.83 1.88
C MET A 107 -3.80 0.17 1.51
N ASN A 108 -3.81 -1.05 0.96
CA ASN A 108 -5.03 -1.72 0.53
C ASN A 108 -5.85 -2.15 1.75
N LEU A 109 -7.03 -1.56 1.95
CA LEU A 109 -7.90 -1.84 3.09
C LEU A 109 -8.59 -3.21 3.03
N PHE A 110 -8.68 -3.82 1.86
CA PHE A 110 -9.60 -4.92 1.57
C PHE A 110 -8.95 -6.30 1.51
N LEU A 111 -7.62 -6.36 1.48
CA LEU A 111 -6.86 -7.59 1.36
C LEU A 111 -6.31 -8.05 2.73
N PRO A 112 -6.92 -9.05 3.38
CA PRO A 112 -6.46 -9.59 4.65
C PRO A 112 -5.34 -10.63 4.45
N LEU A 113 -4.26 -10.25 3.76
CA LEU A 113 -3.14 -11.12 3.41
C LEU A 113 -2.53 -11.81 4.65
N GLU A 114 -2.55 -11.11 5.79
CA GLU A 114 -2.09 -11.60 7.08
C GLU A 114 -2.91 -12.76 7.65
N ARG A 115 -4.17 -12.95 7.23
CA ARG A 115 -4.99 -14.09 7.64
C ARG A 115 -4.60 -15.33 6.85
N GLU A 116 -4.50 -15.17 5.54
CA GLU A 116 -4.16 -16.26 4.62
C GLU A 116 -2.72 -16.76 4.87
N PHE A 117 -1.77 -15.83 5.03
CA PHE A 117 -0.36 -16.15 5.22
C PHE A 117 0.14 -15.84 6.62
N HIS A 118 -0.67 -16.12 7.66
CA HIS A 118 -0.35 -15.85 9.06
C HIS A 118 0.96 -16.50 9.53
N GLU A 119 1.37 -17.63 8.94
CA GLU A 119 2.65 -18.27 9.25
C GLU A 119 3.87 -17.57 8.65
N LYS A 120 3.68 -16.78 7.59
CA LYS A 120 4.77 -16.08 6.87
C LYS A 120 4.83 -14.59 7.21
N LEU A 121 3.71 -13.98 7.59
CA LEU A 121 3.59 -12.54 7.78
C LEU A 121 3.42 -12.17 9.26
N HIS A 122 4.08 -11.09 9.66
CA HIS A 122 3.83 -10.41 10.93
C HIS A 122 3.17 -9.06 10.63
N PRO A 123 1.85 -8.91 10.83
CA PRO A 123 1.15 -7.68 10.51
C PRO A 123 1.46 -6.60 11.55
N ILE A 124 1.83 -5.42 11.06
CA ILE A 124 2.14 -4.24 11.86
C ILE A 124 1.14 -3.15 11.48
N PHE A 125 0.29 -2.78 12.43
CA PHE A 125 -0.72 -1.74 12.26
C PHE A 125 -0.30 -0.46 13.00
N PRO A 126 -0.81 0.72 12.62
CA PRO A 126 -0.55 1.96 13.35
C PRO A 126 -0.97 1.91 14.82
N PHE A 127 -1.98 1.11 15.15
CA PHE A 127 -2.51 0.92 16.50
C PHE A 127 -1.99 -0.34 17.18
N SER A 128 -1.04 -1.07 16.58
CA SER A 128 -0.34 -2.15 17.26
C SER A 128 0.55 -1.56 18.36
N GLU A 129 0.58 -2.20 19.53
CA GLU A 129 1.63 -1.90 20.50
C GLU A 129 2.99 -2.24 19.90
N SER A 130 4.03 -1.51 20.29
CA SER A 130 5.40 -1.76 19.84
C SER A 130 5.92 -3.06 20.47
N GLU A 131 5.49 -4.20 19.97
CA GLU A 131 6.02 -5.47 20.44
C GLU A 131 7.43 -5.65 19.87
N LYS A 132 8.41 -5.82 20.76
CA LYS A 132 9.77 -6.22 20.43
C LYS A 132 9.85 -7.71 20.09
N GLU A 133 8.76 -8.30 19.61
CA GLU A 133 8.74 -9.73 19.32
C GLU A 133 9.68 -10.00 18.15
N LYS A 134 10.79 -10.68 18.44
CA LYS A 134 11.67 -11.21 17.41
C LYS A 134 10.95 -12.35 16.72
N THR A 135 10.24 -12.02 15.66
CA THR A 135 9.62 -12.99 14.77
C THR A 135 10.51 -13.25 13.57
N ASN A 136 10.55 -14.49 13.11
CA ASN A 136 11.18 -14.85 11.83
C ASN A 136 10.27 -14.57 10.63
N LYS A 137 9.05 -14.05 10.88
CA LYS A 137 8.07 -13.71 9.85
C LYS A 137 8.42 -12.39 9.17
N LEU A 138 7.99 -12.26 7.92
CA LEU A 138 8.17 -11.05 7.12
C LEU A 138 7.29 -9.92 7.68
N ALA A 139 7.89 -8.76 7.95
CA ALA A 139 7.17 -7.61 8.45
C ALA A 139 6.16 -7.11 7.41
N PHE A 140 4.90 -6.91 7.81
CA PHE A 140 3.84 -6.46 6.92
C PHE A 140 3.14 -5.23 7.46
N TYR A 141 3.53 -4.05 6.98
CA TYR A 141 3.01 -2.76 7.42
C TYR A 141 1.68 -2.44 6.73
N ARG A 142 0.63 -2.25 7.53
CA ARG A 142 -0.75 -1.97 7.11
C ARG A 142 -1.13 -0.54 7.43
N ILE A 143 -0.71 0.43 6.60
CA ILE A 143 -0.79 1.86 6.93
C ILE A 143 -2.23 2.31 7.26
N LEU A 144 -3.21 1.81 6.51
CA LEU A 144 -4.61 2.21 6.65
C LEU A 144 -5.46 1.24 7.49
N GLY A 145 -4.86 0.21 8.07
CA GLY A 145 -5.60 -0.86 8.74
C GLY A 145 -6.10 -1.92 7.77
N CYS A 146 -7.11 -2.68 8.19
CA CYS A 146 -7.76 -3.74 7.41
C CYS A 146 -9.25 -3.77 7.72
N MET A 147 -10.13 -3.80 6.71
CA MET A 147 -11.59 -3.82 6.90
C MET A 147 -12.07 -5.00 7.74
N THR A 148 -11.28 -6.07 7.80
CA THR A 148 -11.61 -7.24 8.61
C THR A 148 -11.39 -7.05 10.12
N GLN A 149 -10.87 -5.88 10.54
CA GLN A 149 -10.64 -5.50 11.94
C GLN A 149 -11.69 -4.49 12.47
N GLY A 150 -12.81 -4.33 11.77
CA GLY A 150 -13.93 -3.48 12.21
C GLY A 150 -13.62 -1.99 12.10
N ASP A 151 -13.77 -1.26 13.20
CA ASP A 151 -13.63 0.21 13.25
C ASP A 151 -12.19 0.73 13.19
N LYS A 152 -11.21 -0.18 13.25
CA LYS A 152 -9.77 0.08 13.20
C LYS A 152 -9.24 0.24 11.76
N VAL A 153 -9.87 1.15 11.02
CA VAL A 153 -9.46 1.54 9.66
C VAL A 153 -9.41 3.05 9.51
N PHE A 154 -8.48 3.52 8.68
CA PHE A 154 -8.31 4.93 8.36
C PHE A 154 -8.93 5.19 6.99
N LEU A 155 -10.17 5.69 6.99
CA LEU A 155 -10.97 5.84 5.77
C LEU A 155 -11.22 7.30 5.40
N THR A 156 -11.32 8.22 6.37
CA THR A 156 -11.64 9.62 6.08
C THR A 156 -10.42 10.53 6.09
N SER A 157 -10.50 11.72 5.49
CA SER A 157 -9.40 12.71 5.53
C SER A 157 -9.06 13.13 6.96
N GLN A 158 -10.04 13.15 7.88
CA GLN A 158 -9.78 13.37 9.31
C GLN A 158 -9.00 12.19 9.94
N ASP A 159 -9.29 10.96 9.54
CA ASP A 159 -8.52 9.78 9.96
C ASP A 159 -7.08 9.87 9.48
N ILE A 160 -6.85 10.19 8.20
CA ILE A 160 -5.50 10.37 7.63
C ILE A 160 -4.75 11.49 8.35
N LYS A 161 -5.43 12.61 8.64
CA LYS A 161 -4.83 13.71 9.41
C LYS A 161 -4.41 13.24 10.81
N LYS A 162 -5.29 12.55 11.54
CA LYS A 162 -4.99 12.01 12.87
C LYS A 162 -3.82 11.02 12.83
N LEU A 163 -3.82 10.13 11.84
CA LEU A 163 -2.77 9.14 11.63
C LEU A 163 -1.39 9.79 11.51
N LYS A 164 -1.28 10.95 10.85
CA LYS A 164 -0.01 11.68 10.65
C LYS A 164 0.44 12.49 11.87
N ILE A 165 -0.50 13.07 12.64
CA ILE A 165 -0.16 14.07 13.66
C ILE A 165 -0.17 13.55 15.10
N LEU A 166 -0.97 12.52 15.41
CA LEU A 166 -1.11 12.07 16.79
C LEU A 166 0.15 11.30 17.23
N SER A 167 0.68 11.67 18.40
CA SER A 167 1.86 11.03 19.00
C SER A 167 1.69 9.51 19.17
N PHE A 168 0.45 9.06 19.37
CA PHE A 168 0.09 7.65 19.47
C PHE A 168 0.58 6.82 18.27
N TYR A 169 0.60 7.38 17.05
CA TYR A 169 1.03 6.66 15.85
C TYR A 169 2.52 6.84 15.51
N GLN A 170 3.27 7.63 16.28
CA GLN A 170 4.65 7.96 15.94
C GLN A 170 5.60 6.76 16.02
N SER A 171 5.31 5.78 16.90
CA SER A 171 6.10 4.55 16.96
C SER A 171 6.01 3.75 15.65
N PHE A 172 4.81 3.63 15.09
CA PHE A 172 4.60 2.98 13.80
C PHE A 172 5.37 3.69 12.69
N TRP A 173 5.25 5.01 12.60
CA TRP A 173 5.94 5.78 11.57
C TRP A 173 7.45 5.72 11.70
N SER A 174 7.98 5.77 12.93
CA SER A 174 9.41 5.65 13.20
C SER A 174 9.95 4.29 12.74
N GLN A 175 9.21 3.21 13.02
CA GLN A 175 9.59 1.86 12.59
C GLN A 175 9.55 1.72 11.07
N LEU A 176 8.48 2.17 10.42
CA LEU A 176 8.34 2.12 8.97
C LEU A 176 9.41 2.95 8.26
N ARG A 177 9.68 4.17 8.74
CA ARG A 177 10.74 5.02 8.19
C ARG A 177 12.12 4.40 8.33
N LYS A 178 12.38 3.71 9.45
CA LYS A 178 13.63 2.97 9.64
C LYS A 178 13.85 1.89 8.57
N GLU A 179 12.80 1.17 8.16
CA GLU A 179 12.91 0.23 7.03
C GLU A 179 13.38 0.94 5.74
N LEU A 180 12.82 2.12 5.45
CA LEU A 180 13.15 2.90 4.25
C LEU A 180 14.55 3.52 4.30
N MET A 181 15.09 3.80 5.49
CA MET A 181 16.46 4.27 5.68
C MET A 181 17.50 3.14 5.63
N GLU A 182 17.11 1.92 6.01
CA GLU A 182 18.01 0.75 6.00
C GLU A 182 18.07 0.06 4.64
N ARG A 183 16.98 0.05 3.86
CA ARG A 183 16.85 -0.78 2.65
C ARG A 183 16.19 -0.02 1.50
N PRO A 184 16.64 -0.25 0.25
CA PRO A 184 15.94 0.28 -0.91
C PRO A 184 14.50 -0.23 -0.99
N THR A 185 13.60 0.62 -1.49
CA THR A 185 12.16 0.33 -1.55
C THR A 185 11.69 0.26 -2.99
N ILE A 186 10.93 -0.78 -3.33
CA ILE A 186 10.28 -0.95 -4.63
C ILE A 186 8.80 -0.61 -4.47
N LEU A 187 8.34 0.43 -5.17
CA LEU A 187 6.93 0.77 -5.33
C LEU A 187 6.39 -0.02 -6.52
N LEU A 188 5.47 -0.95 -6.27
CA LEU A 188 4.91 -1.84 -7.27
C LEU A 188 3.40 -1.60 -7.40
N GLY A 189 2.94 -1.28 -8.62
CA GLY A 189 1.52 -1.03 -8.89
C GLY A 189 0.98 0.24 -8.21
N MET A 190 1.82 1.26 -8.03
CA MET A 190 1.46 2.47 -7.30
C MET A 190 0.79 3.50 -8.21
N ASP A 191 -0.47 3.83 -7.92
CA ASP A 191 -1.18 4.93 -8.58
C ASP A 191 -0.77 6.27 -7.97
N LEU A 192 0.27 6.89 -8.53
CA LEU A 192 0.70 8.21 -8.11
C LEU A 192 -0.22 9.33 -8.59
N GLU A 193 -1.21 9.10 -9.46
CA GLU A 193 -2.21 10.15 -9.78
C GLU A 193 -3.16 10.37 -8.59
N ASN A 194 -3.39 9.32 -7.81
CA ASN A 194 -4.24 9.36 -6.62
C ASN A 194 -3.65 10.29 -5.54
N THR A 195 -4.45 11.28 -5.14
CA THR A 195 -4.04 12.27 -4.13
C THR A 195 -3.84 11.67 -2.74
N ASP A 196 -4.65 10.69 -2.33
CA ASP A 196 -4.49 10.02 -1.03
C ASP A 196 -3.17 9.25 -0.97
N VAL A 197 -2.77 8.64 -2.10
CA VAL A 197 -1.49 7.94 -2.24
C VAL A 197 -0.33 8.91 -2.12
N GLN A 198 -0.35 10.01 -2.88
CA GLN A 198 0.71 11.03 -2.79
C GLN A 198 0.79 11.66 -1.39
N GLU A 199 -0.34 11.88 -0.73
CA GLU A 199 -0.38 12.47 0.60
C GLU A 199 0.34 11.59 1.64
N ILE A 200 0.02 10.30 1.65
CA ILE A 200 0.60 9.34 2.61
C ILE A 200 2.07 9.05 2.27
N LEU A 201 2.36 8.77 1.01
CA LEU A 201 3.74 8.49 0.57
C LEU A 201 4.62 9.72 0.75
N GLY A 202 4.12 10.91 0.44
CA GLY A 202 4.82 12.17 0.66
C GLY A 202 5.11 12.40 2.14
N PHE A 203 4.14 12.19 3.03
CA PHE A 203 4.35 12.26 4.48
C PHE A 203 5.41 11.26 4.98
N LEU A 204 5.39 10.05 4.45
CA LEU A 204 6.38 9.03 4.81
C LEU A 204 7.79 9.46 4.41
N LEU A 205 7.96 9.99 3.19
CA LEU A 205 9.25 10.32 2.59
C LEU A 205 9.80 11.69 3.01
N GLU A 206 8.95 12.66 3.35
CA GLU A 206 9.38 14.04 3.66
C GLU A 206 10.38 14.08 4.83
N GLU A 207 10.08 13.37 5.92
CA GLU A 207 10.92 13.39 7.13
C GLU A 207 12.26 12.68 6.94
N ILE A 208 12.35 11.73 6.01
CA ILE A 208 13.56 10.94 5.75
C ILE A 208 14.17 11.25 4.37
N HIS A 209 13.80 12.38 3.77
CA HIS A 209 14.09 12.66 2.36
C HIS A 209 15.58 12.51 2.01
N TYR A 210 16.46 12.93 2.91
CA TYR A 210 17.92 12.87 2.74
C TYR A 210 18.59 11.61 3.32
N GLU A 211 17.86 10.81 4.11
CA GLU A 211 18.38 9.64 4.83
C GLU A 211 17.89 8.32 4.24
N LYS A 212 16.83 8.35 3.43
CA LYS A 212 16.26 7.17 2.79
C LYS A 212 17.25 6.51 1.84
N GLN A 213 17.15 5.20 1.71
CA GLN A 213 17.72 4.49 0.58
C GLN A 213 16.97 4.81 -0.72
N ALA A 214 17.52 4.34 -1.84
CA ALA A 214 16.90 4.49 -3.14
C ALA A 214 15.46 3.92 -3.17
N VAL A 215 14.54 4.71 -3.71
CA VAL A 215 13.14 4.31 -3.94
C VAL A 215 12.95 4.13 -5.44
N TYR A 216 12.41 3.00 -5.85
CA TYR A 216 12.22 2.63 -7.25
C TYR A 216 10.73 2.50 -7.54
N LEU A 217 10.21 3.21 -8.54
CA LEU A 217 8.85 3.04 -9.04
C LEU A 217 8.86 2.12 -10.26
N VAL A 218 8.16 0.99 -10.16
CA VAL A 218 7.90 0.11 -11.31
C VAL A 218 6.65 0.62 -12.03
N THR A 219 6.82 1.04 -13.28
CA THR A 219 5.70 1.53 -14.10
C THR A 219 5.93 1.17 -15.56
N SER A 220 4.85 0.82 -16.27
CA SER A 220 4.88 0.55 -17.71
C SER A 220 4.83 1.83 -18.55
N SER A 221 4.36 2.94 -17.98
CA SER A 221 4.21 4.21 -18.70
C SER A 221 5.46 5.08 -18.57
N SER A 222 5.96 5.55 -19.70
CA SER A 222 6.93 6.65 -19.76
C SER A 222 6.26 8.03 -19.72
N ILE A 223 4.94 8.07 -19.89
CA ILE A 223 4.14 9.31 -19.91
C ILE A 223 3.57 9.53 -18.51
N LEU A 224 4.00 10.61 -17.87
CA LEU A 224 3.60 11.01 -16.52
C LEU A 224 2.96 12.40 -16.58
N SER A 225 1.91 12.62 -15.79
CA SER A 225 1.37 13.97 -15.61
C SER A 225 2.41 14.89 -14.94
N SER A 226 2.24 16.20 -15.06
CA SER A 226 3.11 17.17 -14.37
C SER A 226 3.07 16.98 -12.84
N LYS A 227 1.91 16.61 -12.29
CA LYS A 227 1.72 16.30 -10.87
C LYS A 227 2.59 15.11 -10.45
N VAL A 228 2.54 14.00 -11.19
CA VAL A 228 3.32 12.80 -10.89
C VAL A 228 4.81 13.04 -11.10
N ALA A 229 5.20 13.70 -12.19
CA ALA A 229 6.60 14.06 -12.44
C ALA A 229 7.18 14.94 -11.33
N ASN A 230 6.42 15.95 -10.86
CA ASN A 230 6.84 16.79 -9.74
C ASN A 230 7.01 15.99 -8.45
N PHE A 231 6.10 15.05 -8.16
CA PHE A 231 6.20 14.19 -6.98
C PHE A 231 7.45 13.30 -7.02
N ILE A 232 7.69 12.65 -8.17
CA ILE A 232 8.88 11.82 -8.40
C ILE A 232 10.16 12.61 -8.23
N ASN A 233 10.25 13.79 -8.83
CA ASN A 233 11.42 14.66 -8.74
C ASN A 233 11.62 15.17 -7.32
N LYS A 234 10.54 15.57 -6.62
CA LYS A 234 10.61 16.06 -5.24
C LYS A 234 11.24 15.04 -4.30
N TYR A 235 10.93 13.74 -4.48
CA TYR A 235 11.40 12.69 -3.57
C TYR A 235 12.52 11.81 -4.14
N ASP A 236 13.13 12.19 -5.26
CA ASP A 236 14.17 11.42 -5.95
C ASP A 236 13.78 9.94 -6.13
N ILE A 237 12.60 9.71 -6.72
CA ILE A 237 12.10 8.36 -7.02
C ILE A 237 12.64 7.93 -8.38
N LYS A 238 13.33 6.79 -8.42
CA LYS A 238 13.93 6.25 -9.64
C LYS A 238 12.91 5.44 -10.42
N LEU A 239 12.72 5.78 -11.70
CA LEU A 239 11.81 5.04 -12.57
C LEU A 239 12.43 3.74 -13.08
N LEU A 240 11.67 2.66 -12.98
CA LEU A 240 11.94 1.38 -13.62
C LEU A 240 10.84 1.14 -14.67
N THR A 241 11.10 1.53 -15.91
CA THR A 241 10.15 1.39 -17.01
C THR A 241 9.99 -0.08 -17.40
N LYS A 242 8.98 -0.74 -16.83
CA LYS A 242 8.69 -2.18 -17.00
C LYS A 242 7.21 -2.46 -16.83
N ASN A 243 6.70 -3.42 -17.59
CA ASN A 243 5.38 -3.99 -17.30
C ASN A 243 5.44 -4.77 -15.98
N MET A 244 4.43 -4.60 -15.13
CA MET A 244 4.25 -5.33 -13.88
C MET A 244 4.26 -6.85 -14.08
N ASP A 245 3.58 -7.38 -15.11
CA ASP A 245 3.61 -8.82 -15.41
C ASP A 245 5.05 -9.33 -15.62
N SER A 246 5.81 -8.59 -16.44
CA SER A 246 7.19 -8.93 -16.74
C SER A 246 8.09 -8.83 -15.50
N PHE A 247 7.78 -7.90 -14.60
CA PHE A 247 8.49 -7.75 -13.34
C PHE A 247 8.15 -8.87 -12.36
N GLN A 248 6.89 -9.31 -12.33
CA GLN A 248 6.40 -10.40 -11.47
C GLN A 248 6.93 -11.75 -11.92
N GLU A 249 6.96 -12.04 -13.22
CA GLU A 249 7.62 -13.24 -13.75
C GLU A 249 9.09 -13.33 -13.33
N ASN A 250 9.78 -12.20 -13.21
CA ASN A 250 11.17 -12.18 -12.77
C ASN A 250 11.33 -12.53 -11.28
N PHE A 251 10.33 -12.26 -10.43
CA PHE A 251 10.31 -12.81 -9.07
C PHE A 251 10.25 -14.33 -9.11
N ASN A 252 9.33 -14.89 -9.89
CA ASN A 252 9.09 -16.33 -9.98
C ASN A 252 10.35 -17.07 -10.43
N LYS A 253 11.08 -16.52 -11.42
CA LYS A 253 12.34 -17.10 -11.92
C LYS A 253 13.47 -17.06 -10.88
N LYS A 254 13.65 -15.93 -10.16
CA LYS A 254 14.72 -15.84 -9.14
C LYS A 254 14.44 -16.67 -7.88
N VAL A 255 13.17 -16.91 -7.52
CA VAL A 255 12.83 -17.85 -6.43
C VAL A 255 13.31 -19.27 -6.76
N VAL A 256 13.10 -19.72 -8.00
CA VAL A 256 13.53 -21.05 -8.46
C VAL A 256 15.06 -21.19 -8.47
N ASP A 257 15.78 -20.15 -8.89
CA ASP A 257 17.25 -20.19 -8.93
C ASP A 257 17.88 -20.26 -7.54
N VAL A 258 17.32 -19.54 -6.57
CA VAL A 258 17.75 -19.60 -5.17
C VAL A 258 17.45 -20.98 -4.58
N GLN A 259 16.26 -21.54 -4.81
CA GLN A 259 15.91 -22.89 -4.33
C GLN A 259 16.84 -23.97 -4.90
N LYS A 260 17.24 -23.87 -6.18
CA LYS A 260 18.19 -24.81 -6.80
C LYS A 260 19.60 -24.73 -6.21
N GLN A 261 20.01 -23.60 -5.63
CA GLN A 261 21.32 -23.46 -4.99
C GLN A 261 21.37 -24.08 -3.58
N PHE A 262 20.23 -24.25 -2.90
CA PHE A 262 20.14 -24.87 -1.58
C PHE A 262 19.86 -26.38 -1.62
N VAL A 263 19.67 -26.98 -2.81
CA VAL A 263 19.62 -28.43 -3.01
C VAL A 263 20.99 -28.89 -3.53
N ARG A 264 22.00 -28.85 -2.66
CA ARG A 264 23.29 -29.55 -2.81
C ARG A 264 23.80 -29.97 -1.45
#